data_AF-A0A8H4S177-F1
#
_entry.id   AF-A0A8H4S177-F1
#
_cell.length_a   1.000
_cell.length_b   1.000
_cell.length_c   1.000
_cell.angle_alpha   90.00
_cell.angle_beta   90.00
_cell.angle_gamma   90.00
#
_symmetry.space_group_name_H-M   'P 1'
#
loop_
_entity.id
_entity.type
_entity.pdbx_description
1 polymer ?
#
loop_
_entity_poly.entity_id
_entity_poly.type
_entity_poly.pdbx_seq_one_letter_code
_entity_poly.pdbx_strand_id
1 'polypeptide(L)'
;MGRAIDAAAKALSEFLQKVNIEHCYIGGYETSLTGGVRLTEDLDLCVVTDCQKALVKFPNFTLSPDNRLVYKHRGVDVYISRWVEGCYVLGNTPGVGV
;
A
#
# COMPACT_ATOMS: atom_id res chain seq x y z
N MET A 1 -10.24 1.94 -15.04
CA MET A 1 -9.99 2.35 -13.64
C MET A 1 -8.78 1.68 -13.00
N GLY A 2 -8.43 0.40 -13.28
CA GLY A 2 -7.28 -0.28 -12.65
C GLY A 2 -5.89 0.38 -12.80
N ARG A 3 -5.52 0.84 -14.01
CA ARG A 3 -4.15 1.31 -14.30
C ARG A 3 -3.61 2.41 -13.38
N ALA A 4 -4.48 3.31 -12.89
CA ALA A 4 -4.04 4.44 -12.06
C ALA A 4 -3.74 4.00 -10.62
N ILE A 5 -4.55 3.08 -10.08
CA ILE A 5 -4.27 2.49 -8.76
C ILE A 5 -3.07 1.55 -8.84
N ASP A 6 -2.92 0.77 -9.91
CA ASP A 6 -1.73 -0.10 -10.07
C ASP A 6 -0.44 0.73 -10.12
N ALA A 7 -0.47 1.88 -10.80
CA ALA A 7 0.65 2.82 -10.80
C ALA A 7 0.91 3.43 -9.41
N ALA A 8 -0.15 3.77 -8.68
CA ALA A 8 -0.03 4.30 -7.32
C ALA A 8 0.49 3.25 -6.33
N ALA A 9 0.03 2.00 -6.43
CA ALA A 9 0.49 0.88 -5.65
C ALA A 9 1.98 0.62 -5.91
N LYS A 10 2.38 0.52 -7.19
CA LYS A 10 3.80 0.37 -7.55
C LYS A 10 4.66 1.50 -6.97
N ALA A 11 4.24 2.75 -7.13
CA ALA A 11 4.97 3.90 -6.61
C ALA A 11 5.03 3.92 -5.07
N LEU A 12 3.96 3.50 -4.40
CA LEU A 12 3.91 3.33 -2.96
C LEU A 12 4.89 2.24 -2.51
N SER A 13 4.92 1.09 -3.19
CA SER A 13 5.87 0.02 -2.87
C SER A 13 7.32 0.44 -3.03
N GLU A 14 7.67 1.10 -4.14
CA GLU A 14 9.01 1.64 -4.37
C GLU A 14 9.40 2.65 -3.26
N PHE A 15 8.46 3.50 -2.85
CA PHE A 15 8.68 4.45 -1.76
C PHE A 15 8.95 3.73 -0.44
N LEU A 16 8.09 2.78 -0.04
CA LEU A 16 8.21 2.04 1.23
C LEU A 16 9.52 1.25 1.29
N GLN A 17 9.93 0.62 0.18
CA GLN A 17 11.24 -0.04 0.08
C GLN A 17 12.39 0.95 0.28
N LYS A 18 12.32 2.14 -0.32
CA LYS A 18 13.37 3.18 -0.19
C LYS A 18 13.54 3.66 1.25
N VAL A 19 12.47 3.69 2.03
CA VAL A 19 12.52 4.07 3.46
C VAL A 19 12.63 2.86 4.40
N ASN A 20 12.96 1.68 3.85
CA ASN A 20 13.17 0.43 4.58
C ASN A 20 11.95 0.00 5.41
N ILE A 21 10.75 0.17 4.85
CA ILE A 21 9.49 -0.33 5.42
C ILE A 21 9.07 -1.57 4.63
N GLU A 22 9.25 -2.72 5.26
CA GLU A 22 8.72 -4.00 4.77
C GLU A 22 7.19 -3.97 4.76
N HIS A 23 6.62 -4.39 3.63
CA HIS A 23 5.18 -4.38 3.43
C HIS A 23 4.72 -5.49 2.47
N CYS A 24 3.45 -5.85 2.56
CA CYS A 24 2.75 -6.63 1.56
C CYS A 24 1.34 -6.08 1.34
N TYR A 25 0.82 -6.22 0.11
CA TYR A 25 -0.58 -5.95 -0.17
C TYR A 25 -1.43 -7.15 0.19
N ILE A 26 -2.62 -6.88 0.72
CA ILE A 26 -3.60 -7.90 1.08
C ILE A 26 -4.98 -7.51 0.54
N GLY A 27 -5.95 -8.40 0.69
CA GLY A 27 -7.36 -8.09 0.46
C GLY A 27 -7.72 -7.91 -1.01
N GLY A 28 -8.56 -6.92 -1.31
CA GLY A 28 -9.13 -6.75 -2.66
C GLY A 28 -8.08 -6.49 -3.74
N TYR A 29 -6.98 -5.81 -3.38
CA TYR A 29 -5.89 -5.57 -4.30
C TYR A 29 -5.08 -6.83 -4.60
N GLU A 30 -4.68 -7.57 -3.57
CA GLU A 30 -4.01 -8.88 -3.72
C GLU A 30 -4.85 -9.85 -4.57
N THR A 31 -6.14 -9.95 -4.27
CA THR A 31 -7.09 -10.79 -5.03
C THR A 31 -7.10 -10.44 -6.51
N SER A 32 -6.97 -9.16 -6.85
CA SER A 32 -6.93 -8.69 -8.24
C SER A 32 -5.63 -9.08 -8.96
N LEU A 33 -4.50 -9.13 -8.24
CA LEU A 33 -3.21 -9.55 -8.79
C LEU A 33 -3.21 -11.04 -9.14
N THR A 34 -4.01 -11.86 -8.45
CA THR A 34 -4.16 -13.29 -8.72
C THR A 34 -5.29 -13.62 -9.70
N GLY A 35 -5.83 -12.63 -10.43
CA GLY A 35 -6.87 -12.81 -11.43
C GLY A 35 -8.31 -12.81 -10.90
N GLY A 36 -8.50 -12.47 -9.63
CA GLY A 36 -9.82 -12.25 -9.03
C GLY A 36 -10.41 -10.88 -9.36
N VAL A 37 -11.67 -10.67 -8.98
CA VAL A 37 -12.37 -9.40 -9.22
C VAL A 37 -12.13 -8.46 -8.04
N ARG A 38 -11.62 -7.27 -8.34
CA ARG A 38 -11.49 -6.18 -7.38
C ARG A 38 -12.81 -5.44 -7.20
N LEU A 39 -13.26 -5.29 -5.95
CA LEU A 39 -14.50 -4.57 -5.62
C LEU A 39 -14.27 -3.21 -4.95
N THR A 40 -13.07 -2.96 -4.42
CA THR A 40 -12.76 -1.76 -3.64
C THR A 40 -11.61 -0.97 -4.29
N GLU A 41 -11.60 0.35 -4.15
CA GLU A 41 -10.55 1.21 -4.72
C GLU A 41 -9.40 1.50 -3.73
N ASP A 42 -9.53 1.05 -2.49
CA ASP A 42 -8.50 1.17 -1.45
C ASP A 42 -7.42 0.09 -1.56
N LEU A 43 -6.28 0.35 -0.91
CA LEU A 43 -5.20 -0.61 -0.76
C LEU A 43 -5.12 -1.03 0.71
N ASP A 44 -5.29 -2.33 0.95
CA ASP A 44 -4.95 -2.91 2.24
C ASP A 44 -3.47 -3.29 2.24
N LEU A 45 -2.77 -2.86 3.28
CA LEU A 45 -1.35 -3.10 3.45
C LEU A 45 -1.11 -3.85 4.77
N CYS A 46 -0.16 -4.77 4.80
CA CYS A 46 0.49 -5.21 6.04
C CYS A 46 1.88 -4.59 6.07
N VAL A 47 2.34 -4.15 7.25
CA VAL A 47 3.69 -3.65 7.48
C VAL A 47 4.24 -4.25 8.76
N VAL A 48 5.56 -4.40 8.88
CA VAL A 48 6.16 -5.02 10.07
C VAL A 48 6.05 -4.11 11.31
N THR A 49 6.07 -2.79 11.12
CA THR A 49 6.08 -1.77 12.18
C THR A 49 5.01 -0.71 11.92
N ASP A 50 4.44 -0.12 12.98
CA ASP A 50 3.64 1.09 12.83
C ASP A 50 4.49 2.20 12.20
N CYS A 51 4.18 2.56 10.97
CA CYS A 51 4.85 3.60 10.23
C CYS A 51 3.93 4.78 9.90
N GLN A 52 2.70 4.83 10.43
CA GLN A 52 1.76 5.92 10.18
C GLN A 52 2.37 7.27 10.57
N LYS A 53 2.94 7.37 11.79
CA LYS A 53 3.60 8.59 12.30
C LYS A 53 4.87 8.97 11.52
N ALA A 54 5.54 8.00 10.92
CA ALA A 54 6.72 8.25 10.11
C ALA A 54 6.32 8.73 8.70
N LEU A 55 5.29 8.12 8.12
CA LEU A 55 4.85 8.38 6.76
C LEU A 55 4.18 9.75 6.60
N VAL A 56 3.39 10.22 7.58
CA VAL A 56 2.76 11.56 7.55
C VAL A 56 3.75 12.72 7.50
N LYS A 57 5.05 12.47 7.74
CA LYS A 57 6.11 13.49 7.59
C LYS A 57 6.47 13.75 6.12
N PHE A 58 6.05 12.88 5.21
CA PHE A 58 6.30 13.01 3.77
C PHE A 58 5.13 13.71 3.08
N PRO A 59 5.38 14.56 2.08
CA PRO A 59 4.35 15.43 1.49
C PRO A 59 3.25 14.67 0.73
N ASN A 60 3.51 13.43 0.32
CA ASN A 60 2.55 12.59 -0.40
C ASN A 60 1.64 11.80 0.54
N PHE A 61 1.80 11.95 1.85
CA PHE A 61 1.04 11.21 2.85
C PHE A 61 0.27 12.17 3.74
N THR A 62 -1.00 11.87 3.96
CA THR A 62 -1.87 12.64 4.86
C THR A 62 -2.75 11.71 5.67
N LEU A 63 -3.28 12.19 6.79
CA LEU A 63 -4.36 11.49 7.49
C LEU A 63 -5.71 11.99 6.99
N SER A 64 -6.60 11.06 6.67
CA SER A 64 -8.01 11.38 6.47
C SER A 64 -8.69 11.68 7.81
N PRO A 65 -9.89 12.30 7.81
CA PRO A 65 -10.62 12.62 9.04
C PRO A 65 -10.94 11.42 9.95
N ASP A 66 -11.02 10.23 9.37
CA ASP A 66 -11.23 8.96 10.08
C ASP A 66 -9.91 8.24 10.43
N ASN A 67 -8.80 8.98 10.42
CA ASN A 67 -7.47 8.53 10.83
C ASN A 67 -6.87 7.40 9.96
N ARG A 68 -7.34 7.22 8.72
CA ARG A 68 -6.67 6.39 7.72
C ARG A 68 -5.51 7.15 7.10
N LEU A 69 -4.44 6.46 6.76
CA LEU A 69 -3.37 7.09 5.98
C LEU A 69 -3.78 7.12 4.52
N VAL A 70 -3.55 8.25 3.88
CA VAL A 70 -3.83 8.47 2.47
C VAL A 70 -2.52 8.75 1.76
N TYR A 71 -2.22 7.98 0.73
CA TYR A 71 -1.10 8.20 -0.19
C TYR A 71 -1.60 8.88 -1.47
N LYS A 72 -1.04 10.04 -1.79
CA LYS A 72 -1.41 10.83 -2.96
C LYS A 72 -0.44 10.55 -4.11
N HIS A 73 -0.97 10.08 -5.23
CA HIS A 73 -0.20 9.78 -6.42
C HIS A 73 -0.88 10.32 -7.67
N ARG A 74 -0.30 11.37 -8.29
CA ARG A 74 -0.76 11.93 -9.58
C ARG A 74 -2.28 12.23 -9.63
N GLY A 75 -2.81 12.78 -8.55
CA GLY A 75 -4.24 13.11 -8.44
C GLY A 75 -5.14 11.94 -8.03
N VAL A 76 -4.56 10.78 -7.69
CA VAL A 76 -5.26 9.64 -7.08
C VAL A 76 -4.95 9.60 -5.60
N ASP A 77 -5.98 9.57 -4.78
CA ASP A 77 -5.88 9.37 -3.34
C ASP A 77 -6.09 7.89 -3.03
N VAL A 78 -5.06 7.26 -2.47
CA VAL A 78 -5.09 5.84 -2.10
C VAL A 78 -5.21 5.73 -0.59
N TYR A 79 -6.33 5.18 -0.14
CA TYR A 79 -6.57 4.91 1.28
C TYR A 79 -5.86 3.63 1.70
N ILE A 80 -5.14 3.70 2.82
CA ILE A 80 -4.40 2.60 3.44
C ILE A 80 -5.13 2.21 4.72
N SER A 81 -5.87 1.10 4.64
CA SER A 81 -6.91 0.74 5.60
C SER A 81 -6.44 -0.16 6.74
N ARG A 82 -5.28 -0.83 6.61
CA ARG A 82 -4.79 -1.78 7.62
C ARG A 82 -3.32 -1.54 7.95
N TRP A 83 -3.03 -1.60 9.24
CA TRP A 83 -1.70 -1.61 9.86
C TRP A 83 -1.72 -2.82 10.80
N VAL A 84 -0.87 -3.81 10.59
CA VAL A 84 -0.76 -4.94 11.53
C VAL A 84 0.65 -4.95 12.06
N GLU A 85 0.85 -4.41 13.24
CA GLU A 85 2.14 -4.49 13.93
C GLU A 85 2.54 -5.97 14.09
N GLY A 86 3.78 -6.32 13.71
CA GLY A 86 4.27 -7.70 13.81
C GLY A 86 3.84 -8.64 12.68
N CYS A 87 3.28 -8.12 11.58
CA CYS A 87 3.08 -8.90 10.36
C CYS A 87 4.46 -9.30 9.80
N TYR A 88 4.86 -10.57 9.92
CA TYR A 88 6.02 -11.07 9.19
C TYR A 88 5.65 -11.12 7.70
N VAL A 89 6.20 -10.20 6.90
CA VAL A 89 6.14 -10.34 5.45
C VAL A 89 6.93 -11.60 5.13
N LEU A 90 6.23 -12.70 4.82
CA LEU A 90 6.89 -13.91 4.35
C LEU A 90 7.70 -13.50 3.12
N GLY A 91 9.02 -13.65 3.25
CA GLY A 91 10.00 -12.91 2.48
C GLY A 91 9.76 -12.91 0.97
N ASN A 92 10.14 -11.80 0.35
CA ASN A 92 10.36 -11.63 -1.08
C ASN A 92 10.63 -12.97 -1.78
N THR A 93 9.68 -13.44 -2.59
CA THR A 93 10.00 -14.32 -3.70
C THR A 93 10.55 -13.42 -4.81
N PRO A 94 11.85 -13.45 -5.13
CA PRO A 94 12.36 -12.72 -6.27
C PRO A 94 11.90 -13.48 -7.52
N GLY A 95 10.83 -13.02 -8.19
CA GLY A 95 10.44 -13.68 -9.45
C GLY A 95 9.04 -13.53 -10.02
N VAL A 96 8.30 -12.43 -9.78
CA VAL A 96 7.12 -12.17 -10.63
C VAL A 96 7.24 -10.79 -11.26
N GLY A 97 8.07 -10.72 -12.29
CA GLY A 97 7.83 -9.80 -13.38
C GLY A 97 6.69 -10.37 -14.23
N VAL A 98 5.62 -9.61 -14.36
CA VAL A 98 4.71 -9.64 -15.50
C VAL A 98 4.47 -8.22 -15.97
#